data_AF-A2EDU8-F1
#
_entry.id   AF-A2EDU8-F1
#
_cell.length_a   1.000
_cell.length_b   1.000
_cell.length_c   1.000
_cell.angle_alpha   90.00
_cell.angle_beta   90.00
_cell.angle_gamma   90.00
#
_symmetry.space_group_name_H-M   'P 1'
#
loop_
_entity.id
_entity.type
_entity.pdbx_description
1 polymer ?
#
loop_
_entity_poly.entity_id
_entity_poly.type
_entity_poly.pdbx_seq_one_letter_code
_entity_poly.pdbx_strand_id
1 'polypeptide(L)'
;MSRRSVLNHEYIGSHIKDYIEADNLFSTFEVKDIESIMKFANLTPDEFNSLLAQSRSVISERKLYACTRNANILISNLQDAISTLKSVQKYMNMRIFEGIIGV
;
A
#
# COMPACT_ATOMS: atom_id res chain seq x y z
N MET A 1 9.78 -25.53 15.98
CA MET A 1 9.39 -24.23 16.56
C MET A 1 10.50 -23.22 16.27
N SER A 2 10.55 -22.65 15.05
CA SER A 2 11.54 -21.60 14.76
C SER A 2 11.08 -20.29 15.37
N ARG A 3 11.96 -19.62 16.13
CA ARG A 3 11.72 -18.29 16.70
C ARG A 3 11.27 -17.37 15.56
N ARG A 4 10.05 -16.85 15.61
CA ARG A 4 9.60 -15.73 14.78
C ARG A 4 10.56 -14.60 15.14
N SER A 5 11.55 -14.33 14.29
CA SER A 5 12.39 -13.14 14.44
C SER A 5 11.43 -11.97 14.59
N VAL A 6 11.58 -11.17 15.65
CA VAL A 6 10.75 -9.98 15.83
C VAL A 6 10.99 -9.12 14.59
N LEU A 7 9.98 -8.99 13.73
CA LEU A 7 10.08 -8.20 12.51
C LEU A 7 10.35 -6.74 12.91
N ASN A 8 11.43 -6.18 12.37
CA ASN A 8 11.68 -4.76 12.50
C ASN A 8 10.83 -4.01 11.45
N HIS A 9 9.58 -3.72 11.80
CA HIS A 9 8.64 -3.06 10.90
C HIS A 9 9.09 -1.67 10.44
N GLU A 10 9.84 -0.94 11.28
CA GLU A 10 10.37 0.38 10.93
C GLU A 10 11.45 0.27 9.85
N TYR A 11 12.38 -0.67 10.01
CA TYR A 11 13.39 -0.94 8.99
C TYR A 11 12.74 -1.40 7.69
N ILE A 12 11.80 -2.34 7.75
CA ILE A 12 11.11 -2.85 6.56
C ILE A 12 10.31 -1.73 5.88
N GLY A 13 9.60 -0.89 6.63
CA GLY A 13 8.81 0.21 6.08
C GLY A 13 9.66 1.31 5.45
N SER A 14 10.82 1.64 6.04
CA SER A 14 11.75 2.60 5.43
C SER A 14 12.44 2.07 4.16
N HIS A 15 12.46 0.75 3.96
CA HIS A 15 12.99 0.07 2.77
C HIS A 15 11.87 -0.61 1.96
N ILE A 16 10.64 -0.12 2.07
CA ILE A 16 9.46 -0.76 1.46
C ILE A 16 9.59 -0.90 -0.07
N LYS A 17 10.34 0.02 -0.69
CA LYS A 17 10.60 0.06 -2.12
C LYS A 17 11.21 -1.24 -2.64
N ASP A 18 12.13 -1.84 -1.89
CA ASP A 18 12.79 -3.09 -2.29
C ASP A 18 11.78 -4.24 -2.45
N TYR A 19 10.74 -4.27 -1.60
CA TYR A 19 9.68 -5.27 -1.65
C TYR A 19 8.64 -5.00 -2.74
N ILE A 20 8.42 -3.72 -3.08
CA ILE A 20 7.59 -3.31 -4.21
C ILE A 20 8.30 -3.67 -5.51
N GLU A 21 9.59 -3.34 -5.65
CA GLU A 21 10.37 -3.68 -6.85
C GLU A 21 10.50 -5.20 -7.06
N ALA A 22 10.58 -5.97 -5.98
CA ALA A 22 10.63 -7.42 -6.01
C ALA A 22 9.25 -8.11 -6.12
N ASP A 23 8.14 -7.35 -6.13
CA ASP A 23 6.76 -7.85 -6.19
C ASP A 23 6.47 -9.01 -5.21
N ASN A 24 6.91 -8.84 -3.95
CA ASN A 24 6.86 -9.93 -2.97
C ASN A 24 6.33 -9.51 -1.60
N LEU A 25 5.89 -8.26 -1.41
CA LEU A 25 5.42 -7.80 -0.10
C LEU A 25 4.28 -8.68 0.43
N PHE A 26 3.26 -8.92 -0.40
CA PHE A 26 2.07 -9.67 0.00
C PHE A 26 2.28 -11.18 0.10
N SER A 27 3.35 -11.72 -0.50
CA SER A 27 3.75 -13.12 -0.32
C SER A 27 4.68 -13.32 0.88
N THR A 28 5.38 -12.27 1.30
CA THR A 28 6.39 -12.33 2.38
C THR A 28 5.78 -12.07 3.75
N PHE A 29 4.82 -11.14 3.84
CA PHE A 29 4.32 -10.65 5.13
C PHE A 29 2.83 -10.92 5.31
N GLU A 30 2.41 -11.16 6.55
CA GLU A 30 1.00 -11.23 6.90
C GLU A 30 0.36 -9.84 6.87
N VAL A 31 -0.95 -9.78 6.67
CA VAL A 31 -1.72 -8.52 6.59
C VAL A 31 -1.48 -7.61 7.81
N LYS A 32 -1.34 -8.17 9.01
CA LYS A 32 -1.07 -7.40 10.25
C LYS A 32 0.34 -6.82 10.29
N ASP A 33 1.31 -7.55 9.73
CA ASP A 33 2.68 -7.07 9.63
C ASP A 33 2.75 -5.94 8.59
N ILE A 34 2.08 -6.11 7.44
CA ILE A 34 1.96 -5.05 6.42
C ILE A 34 1.31 -3.79 7.03
N GLU A 35 0.23 -3.93 7.81
CA GLU A 35 -0.40 -2.78 8.49
C GLU A 35 0.58 -2.01 9.40
N SER A 36 1.50 -2.74 10.05
CA SER A 36 2.51 -2.18 10.94
C SER A 36 3.68 -1.56 10.16
N ILE A 37 4.13 -2.21 9.10
CA ILE A 37 5.16 -1.74 8.16
C ILE A 37 4.72 -0.42 7.51
N MET A 38 3.46 -0.33 7.08
CA MET A 38 2.95 0.83 6.36
C MET A 38 3.01 2.12 7.18
N LYS A 39 3.01 2.06 8.51
CA LYS A 39 3.19 3.24 9.38
C LYS A 39 4.53 3.96 9.18
N PHE A 40 5.53 3.25 8.64
CA PHE A 40 6.88 3.77 8.41
C PHE A 40 7.19 3.92 6.92
N ALA A 41 6.25 3.54 6.04
CA ALA A 41 6.39 3.65 4.61
C ALA A 41 6.12 5.09 4.15
N ASN A 42 7.08 5.66 3.43
CA ASN A 42 6.91 6.90 2.68
C ASN A 42 6.93 6.55 1.20
N LEU A 43 5.79 6.66 0.54
CA LEU A 43 5.61 6.24 -0.84
C LEU A 43 5.31 7.44 -1.73
N THR A 44 5.87 7.45 -2.93
CA THR A 44 5.35 8.28 -4.01
C THR A 44 4.00 7.74 -4.49
N PRO A 45 3.18 8.56 -5.17
CA PRO A 45 1.94 8.08 -5.80
C PRO A 45 2.15 6.87 -6.71
N ASP A 46 3.25 6.84 -7.47
CA ASP A 46 3.57 5.75 -8.40
C ASP A 46 3.95 4.46 -7.67
N GLU A 47 4.76 4.54 -6.62
CA GLU A 47 5.10 3.38 -5.77
C GLU A 47 3.85 2.85 -5.06
N PHE A 48 2.98 3.73 -4.57
CA PHE A 48 1.72 3.31 -3.95
C PHE A 48 0.78 2.64 -4.97
N ASN A 49 0.60 3.21 -6.16
CA ASN A 49 -0.17 2.59 -7.23
C ASN A 49 0.41 1.21 -7.63
N SER A 50 1.73 1.08 -7.69
CA SER A 50 2.42 -0.19 -7.99
C SER A 50 2.15 -1.23 -6.90
N LEU A 51 2.31 -0.85 -5.63
CA LEU A 51 1.97 -1.69 -4.48
C LEU A 51 0.51 -2.18 -4.55
N LEU A 52 -0.44 -1.29 -4.82
CA LEU A 52 -1.84 -1.69 -4.91
C LEU A 52 -2.12 -2.60 -6.11
N ALA A 53 -1.43 -2.40 -7.24
CA ALA A 53 -1.58 -3.26 -8.42
C ALA A 53 -1.14 -4.71 -8.13
N GLN A 54 -0.05 -4.89 -7.38
CA GLN A 54 0.50 -6.19 -7.00
C GLN A 54 -0.43 -7.00 -6.09
N SER A 55 -1.25 -6.31 -5.30
CA SER A 55 -2.21 -6.95 -4.41
C SER A 55 -3.34 -7.69 -5.16
N ARG A 56 -3.54 -7.36 -6.45
CA ARG A 56 -4.63 -7.89 -7.26
C ARG A 56 -4.47 -9.41 -7.37
N SER A 57 -5.51 -10.15 -6.98
CA SER A 57 -5.57 -11.62 -6.87
C SER A 57 -4.92 -12.26 -5.63
N VAL A 58 -4.17 -11.50 -4.81
CA VAL A 58 -3.52 -12.02 -3.59
C VAL A 58 -4.37 -11.79 -2.34
N ILE A 59 -5.07 -10.65 -2.28
CA ILE A 59 -5.80 -10.21 -1.08
C ILE A 59 -7.10 -9.51 -1.48
N SER A 60 -8.12 -9.57 -0.62
CA SER A 60 -9.39 -8.87 -0.87
C SER A 60 -9.26 -7.36 -0.69
N GLU A 61 -10.10 -6.58 -1.37
CA GLU A 61 -10.06 -5.11 -1.37
C GLU A 61 -10.18 -4.54 0.05
N ARG A 62 -11.03 -5.16 0.88
CA ARG A 62 -11.22 -4.74 2.29
C ARG A 62 -9.96 -4.95 3.11
N LYS A 63 -9.25 -6.07 2.91
CA LYS A 63 -8.01 -6.36 3.64
C LYS A 63 -6.85 -5.51 3.11
N LEU A 64 -6.81 -5.25 1.80
CA LEU A 64 -5.87 -4.33 1.17
C LEU A 64 -5.99 -2.93 1.81
N TYR A 65 -7.19 -2.37 1.86
CA TYR A 65 -7.42 -1.09 2.53
C TYR A 65 -6.96 -1.12 3.99
N ALA A 66 -7.30 -2.17 4.74
CA ALA A 66 -6.94 -2.29 6.15
C ALA A 66 -5.42 -2.29 6.37
N CYS A 67 -4.64 -2.96 5.52
CA CYS A 67 -3.19 -3.02 5.69
C CYS A 67 -2.42 -1.84 5.09
N THR A 68 -2.95 -1.13 4.08
CA THR A 68 -2.23 -0.02 3.44
C THR A 68 -2.62 1.37 3.93
N ARG A 69 -3.74 1.53 4.66
CA ARG A 69 -4.27 2.85 5.10
C ARG A 69 -3.33 3.70 5.96
N ASN A 70 -2.29 3.10 6.56
CA ASN A 70 -1.35 3.81 7.43
C ASN A 70 -0.13 4.38 6.65
N ALA A 71 -0.02 4.10 5.36
CA ALA A 71 1.08 4.58 4.53
C ALA A 71 1.06 6.11 4.41
N ASN A 72 2.24 6.73 4.48
CA ASN A 72 2.38 8.13 4.13
C ASN A 72 2.64 8.26 2.64
N ILE A 73 1.80 9.04 1.93
CA ILE A 73 1.95 9.28 0.50
C ILE A 73 2.48 10.70 0.29
N LEU A 74 3.64 10.82 -0.37
CA LEU A 74 4.36 12.08 -0.60
C LEU A 74 3.72 12.87 -1.75
N ILE A 75 2.60 13.53 -1.47
CA ILE A 75 1.87 14.38 -2.42
C ILE A 75 2.61 15.70 -2.62
N SER A 76 3.09 15.97 -3.83
CA SER A 76 3.79 17.21 -4.16
C SER A 76 2.90 18.23 -4.87
N ASN A 77 1.81 17.78 -5.49
CA ASN A 77 0.90 18.64 -6.24
C ASN A 77 -0.53 18.03 -6.30
N LEU A 78 -1.47 18.77 -6.92
CA LEU A 78 -2.86 18.31 -7.05
C LEU A 78 -3.01 17.05 -7.92
N GLN A 79 -2.20 16.93 -8.97
CA GLN A 79 -2.23 15.76 -9.86
C GLN A 79 -1.81 14.49 -9.11
N ASP A 80 -0.81 14.57 -8.23
CA ASP A 80 -0.39 13.46 -7.36
C ASP A 80 -1.53 13.00 -6.45
N ALA A 81 -2.27 13.96 -5.86
CA ALA A 81 -3.42 13.66 -5.02
C ALA A 81 -4.52 12.95 -5.82
N ILE A 82 -4.85 13.46 -7.01
CA ILE A 82 -5.84 12.87 -7.90
C ILE A 82 -5.43 11.45 -8.32
N SER A 83 -4.16 11.24 -8.73
CA SER A 83 -3.64 9.92 -9.12
C SER A 83 -3.68 8.91 -7.96
N THR A 84 -3.35 9.37 -6.74
CA THR A 84 -3.44 8.54 -5.53
C THR A 84 -4.88 8.11 -5.26
N LEU A 85 -5.83 9.06 -5.31
CA LEU A 85 -7.24 8.75 -5.08
C LEU A 85 -7.83 7.84 -6.18
N LYS A 86 -7.45 8.05 -7.46
CA LYS A 86 -7.81 7.14 -8.57
C LYS A 86 -7.28 5.72 -8.34
N SER A 87 -6.08 5.58 -7.77
CA SER A 87 -5.51 4.27 -7.43
C SER A 87 -6.31 3.58 -6.33
N VAL A 88 -6.65 4.31 -5.25
CA VAL A 88 -7.50 3.79 -4.17
C VAL A 88 -8.87 3.39 -4.70
N GLN A 89 -9.50 4.22 -5.53
CA GLN A 89 -10.77 3.91 -6.19
C GLN A 89 -10.68 2.59 -6.97
N LYS A 90 -9.66 2.46 -7.83
CA LYS A 90 -9.48 1.31 -8.73
C LYS A 90 -9.25 0.00 -8.00
N TYR A 91 -8.40 -0.02 -6.96
CA TYR A 91 -8.00 -1.28 -6.31
C TYR A 91 -8.75 -1.60 -5.01
N MET A 92 -9.42 -0.61 -4.41
CA MET A 92 -10.14 -0.80 -3.14
C MET A 92 -11.66 -0.64 -3.27
N ASN A 93 -12.18 -0.46 -4.49
CA ASN A 93 -13.61 -0.29 -4.78
C ASN A 93 -14.26 0.87 -4.00
N MET A 94 -13.50 1.96 -3.80
CA MET A 94 -13.95 3.17 -3.13
C MET A 94 -14.81 4.04 -4.06
N ARG A 95 -16.03 3.57 -4.36
CA ARG A 95 -16.98 4.19 -5.30
C ARG A 95 -17.33 5.64 -4.98
N ILE A 96 -17.17 6.10 -3.73
CA ILE A 96 -17.35 7.51 -3.38
C ILE A 96 -16.46 8.44 -4.21
N PHE A 97 -15.28 7.97 -4.64
CA PHE A 97 -14.36 8.75 -5.45
C PHE A 97 -14.79 8.89 -6.92
N GLU A 98 -15.62 7.98 -7.44
CA GLU A 98 -16.18 8.11 -8.80
C GLU A 98 -16.98 9.42 -8.95
N GLY A 99 -17.76 9.78 -7.93
CA GLY A 99 -18.56 11.00 -7.93
C GLY A 99 -17.79 12.28 -7.63
N ILE A 100 -16.54 12.19 -7.15
CA ILE A 100 -15.73 13.35 -6.73
C ILE A 100 -14.71 13.70 -7.82
N ILE A 101 -13.98 12.70 -8.32
CA ILE A 101 -12.82 12.93 -9.19
C ILE A 101 -13.25 13.07 -10.65
N GLY A 102 -14.45 12.60 -10.99
CA GLY A 102 -14.87 12.47 -12.38
C GLY A 102 -14.06 11.40 -13.11
N VAL A 103 -14.58 10.97 -14.27
CA VAL A 103 -13.89 10.02 -15.17
C VAL A 103 -12.69 10.71 -15.81
#